data_AF-A0A2M7TWP8-F1
#
_entry.id   AF-A0A2M7TWP8-F1
#
_cell.length_a   1.000
_cell.length_b   1.000
_cell.length_c   1.000
_cell.angle_alpha   90.00
_cell.angle_beta   90.00
_cell.angle_gamma   90.00
#
_symmetry.space_group_name_H-M   'P 1'
#
loop_
_entity.id
_entity.type
_entity.pdbx_description
1 polymer ?
#
loop_
_entity_poly.entity_id
_entity_poly.type
_entity_poly.pdbx_seq_one_letter_code
_entity_poly.pdbx_strand_id
1 'polypeptide(L)'
;MSETNFNNFYLANVNVYELAGGVIPELAERVGVPLGQEPNARDLDILWNQLRPNKELRLNPEAEIERVVAYDFVIRSGIQDGMQRSIQNPQIGIEAVEAVIATGGVLNWMRRGMETIMSEVSVDTEIYLPAGNRKMKSLTEVNNDWVIDAKAELGDDPEEWLYVHDVILPELTAAGYEHVYYMKVDSGKGDDIMQALFDRYHVLAWKRVAALRVTNAELQLAAQIRRAARRYNPDFDNNPTKPQAYAISKPFPLARDEAEDGLPTQFQRVSTAILQLPLVASVVHELSTAE
;
A
#
# COMPACT_ATOMS: atom_id res chain seq x y z
N MET A 1 -19.25 -16.77 10.34
CA MET A 1 -18.95 -15.67 9.40
C MET A 1 -17.54 -15.23 9.71
N SER A 2 -16.65 -15.12 8.71
CA SER A 2 -15.32 -14.54 8.94
C SER A 2 -15.49 -13.12 9.49
N GLU A 3 -14.70 -12.77 10.50
CA GLU A 3 -14.71 -11.42 11.06
C GLU A 3 -14.33 -10.39 9.98
N THR A 4 -14.99 -9.24 9.96
CA THR A 4 -14.72 -8.18 8.98
C THR A 4 -13.47 -7.41 9.39
N ASN A 5 -12.51 -7.26 8.49
CA ASN A 5 -11.20 -6.64 8.73
C ASN A 5 -10.78 -5.74 7.55
N PHE A 6 -9.53 -5.26 7.55
CA PHE A 6 -9.02 -4.36 6.50
C PHE A 6 -8.88 -5.04 5.12
N ASN A 7 -8.95 -6.37 5.05
CA ASN A 7 -8.88 -7.10 3.80
C ASN A 7 -10.25 -7.46 3.19
N ASN A 8 -11.36 -7.41 3.92
CA ASN A 8 -12.65 -7.94 3.45
C ASN A 8 -13.90 -7.07 3.75
N PHE A 9 -13.73 -5.75 3.87
CA PHE A 9 -14.81 -4.80 4.19
C PHE A 9 -15.57 -4.27 2.95
N TYR A 10 -16.82 -3.84 3.15
CA TYR A 10 -17.61 -3.05 2.18
C TYR A 10 -17.45 -1.56 2.48
N LEU A 11 -16.95 -0.78 1.52
CA LEU A 11 -16.56 0.62 1.77
C LEU A 11 -17.74 1.53 2.14
N ALA A 12 -18.91 1.33 1.52
CA ALA A 12 -20.09 2.18 1.75
C ALA A 12 -20.64 2.13 3.19
N ASN A 13 -20.33 1.09 3.95
CA ASN A 13 -20.88 0.87 5.31
C ASN A 13 -19.77 0.60 6.34
N VAL A 14 -18.53 0.98 6.05
CA VAL A 14 -17.42 0.66 6.94
C VAL A 14 -17.30 1.69 8.06
N ASN A 15 -17.44 1.22 9.30
CA ASN A 15 -16.89 1.93 10.45
C ASN A 15 -15.48 1.39 10.70
N VAL A 16 -14.47 2.20 10.38
CA VAL A 16 -13.05 1.82 10.50
C VAL A 16 -12.68 1.44 11.93
N TYR A 17 -13.33 2.02 12.93
CA TYR A 17 -13.04 1.75 14.34
C TYR A 17 -13.64 0.44 14.83
N GLU A 18 -14.56 -0.17 14.07
CA GLU A 18 -15.16 -1.48 14.38
C GLU A 18 -14.47 -2.64 13.63
N LEU A 19 -13.61 -2.33 12.65
CA LEU A 19 -12.88 -3.34 11.90
C LEU A 19 -11.99 -4.19 12.81
N ALA A 20 -11.90 -5.48 12.48
CA ALA A 20 -11.11 -6.48 13.20
C ALA A 20 -11.42 -6.54 14.71
N GLY A 21 -12.70 -6.39 15.04
CA GLY A 21 -13.18 -6.46 16.42
C GLY A 21 -12.80 -5.24 17.27
N GLY A 22 -12.47 -4.11 16.65
CA GLY A 22 -12.08 -2.89 17.38
C GLY A 22 -10.58 -2.75 17.63
N VAL A 23 -9.74 -3.28 16.73
CA VAL A 23 -8.28 -3.25 16.89
C VAL A 23 -7.71 -1.83 17.01
N ILE A 24 -8.30 -0.84 16.34
CA ILE A 24 -7.85 0.56 16.39
C ILE A 24 -8.11 1.19 17.77
N PRO A 25 -9.34 1.11 18.33
CA PRO A 25 -9.58 1.47 19.74
C PRO A 25 -8.66 0.77 20.74
N GLU A 26 -8.47 -0.56 20.64
CA GLU A 26 -7.59 -1.32 21.53
C GLU A 26 -6.13 -0.81 21.46
N LEU A 27 -5.64 -0.59 20.24
CA LEU A 27 -4.30 -0.04 20.01
C LEU A 27 -4.15 1.36 20.60
N ALA A 28 -5.15 2.24 20.39
CA ALA A 28 -5.15 3.60 20.91
C ALA A 28 -5.14 3.64 22.44
N GLU A 29 -5.96 2.81 23.09
CA GLU A 29 -5.96 2.66 24.54
C GLU A 29 -4.59 2.21 25.05
N ARG A 30 -3.98 1.22 24.39
CA ARG A 30 -2.67 0.67 24.79
C ARG A 30 -1.55 1.70 24.74
N VAL A 31 -1.59 2.63 23.79
CA VAL A 31 -0.58 3.69 23.65
C VAL A 31 -0.98 5.01 24.31
N GLY A 32 -2.12 5.06 25.01
CA GLY A 32 -2.59 6.25 25.70
C GLY A 32 -3.08 7.38 24.79
N VAL A 33 -3.55 7.07 23.59
CA VAL A 33 -4.12 8.04 22.65
C VAL A 33 -5.64 8.07 22.80
N PRO A 34 -6.24 9.18 23.27
CA PRO A 34 -7.68 9.27 23.39
C PRO A 34 -8.32 9.38 22.01
N LEU A 35 -9.11 8.38 21.62
CA LEU A 35 -10.04 8.50 20.50
C LEU A 35 -11.28 9.26 20.98
N GLY A 36 -11.76 10.23 20.21
CA GLY A 36 -13.02 10.93 20.50
C GLY A 36 -14.23 9.97 20.49
N GLN A 37 -15.40 10.47 20.91
CA GLN A 37 -16.67 9.71 20.78
C GLN A 37 -17.04 9.45 19.32
N GLU A 38 -16.68 10.39 18.44
CA GLU A 38 -16.73 10.26 16.98
C GLU A 38 -15.30 10.44 16.46
N PRO A 39 -14.47 9.39 16.51
CA PRO A 39 -13.09 9.54 16.11
C PRO A 39 -12.98 9.77 14.60
N ASN A 40 -11.98 10.57 14.22
CA ASN A 40 -11.79 11.04 12.85
C ASN A 40 -10.35 10.83 12.35
N ALA A 41 -10.07 11.22 11.11
CA ALA A 41 -8.75 11.09 10.49
C ALA A 41 -7.60 11.69 11.33
N ARG A 42 -7.84 12.80 12.06
CA ARG A 42 -6.83 13.42 12.92
C ARG A 42 -6.45 12.52 14.10
N ASP A 43 -7.41 11.80 14.68
CA ASP A 43 -7.14 10.90 15.79
C ASP A 43 -6.26 9.71 15.33
N LEU A 44 -6.48 9.24 14.10
CA LEU A 44 -5.65 8.20 13.47
C LEU A 44 -4.23 8.71 13.17
N ASP A 45 -4.09 9.96 12.74
CA ASP A 45 -2.78 10.60 12.54
C ASP A 45 -2.02 10.78 13.87
N ILE A 46 -2.71 11.15 14.95
CA ILE A 46 -2.12 11.23 16.30
C ILE A 46 -1.64 9.84 16.73
N LEU A 47 -2.47 8.82 16.59
CA LEU A 47 -2.13 7.43 16.90
C LEU A 47 -0.90 6.96 16.12
N TRP A 48 -0.88 7.23 14.82
CA TRP A 48 0.25 6.90 13.96
C TRP A 48 1.55 7.61 14.37
N ASN A 49 1.47 8.90 14.72
CA ASN A 49 2.64 9.66 15.17
C ASN A 49 3.16 9.19 16.53
N GLN A 50 2.26 8.75 17.43
CA GLN A 50 2.65 8.21 18.73
C GLN A 50 3.40 6.88 18.61
N LEU A 51 3.05 6.07 17.62
CA LEU A 51 3.69 4.78 17.35
C LEU A 51 5.06 4.90 16.65
N ARG A 52 5.32 6.02 15.98
CA ARG A 52 6.55 6.20 15.22
C ARG A 52 7.75 6.52 16.13
N PRO A 53 8.94 5.96 15.84
CA PRO A 53 10.18 6.48 16.40
C PRO A 53 10.32 7.95 16.03
N ASN A 54 10.39 8.82 17.03
CA ASN A 54 10.47 10.26 16.81
C ASN A 54 11.79 10.59 16.07
N LYS A 55 11.70 11.16 14.86
CA LYS A 55 12.89 11.47 14.05
C LYS A 55 13.73 12.63 14.61
N GLU A 56 13.17 13.46 15.49
CA GLU A 56 13.80 14.72 15.92
C GLU A 56 13.93 14.89 17.44
N LEU A 57 13.24 14.11 18.28
CA LEU A 57 13.28 14.26 19.74
C LEU A 57 13.68 12.95 20.45
N ARG A 58 14.86 12.98 21.08
CA ARG A 58 15.47 11.93 21.91
C ARG A 58 14.67 11.53 23.18
N LEU A 59 13.41 11.95 23.37
CA LEU A 59 12.79 11.96 24.71
C LEU A 59 11.29 11.60 24.83
N ASN A 60 10.63 11.07 23.79
CA ASN A 60 9.36 10.39 24.02
C ASN A 60 9.63 8.90 24.20
N PRO A 61 9.16 8.27 25.29
CA PRO A 61 9.25 6.82 25.42
C PRO A 61 8.55 6.20 24.20
N GLU A 62 9.22 5.24 23.56
CA GLU A 62 8.56 4.37 22.59
C GLU A 62 7.31 3.83 23.28
N ALA A 63 6.15 3.88 22.61
CA ALA A 63 5.01 3.12 23.08
C ALA A 63 5.37 1.64 22.89
N GLU A 64 6.01 1.04 23.89
CA GLU A 64 6.50 -0.32 23.83
C GLU A 64 5.29 -1.27 23.93
N ILE A 65 4.74 -1.61 22.77
CA ILE A 65 3.72 -2.65 22.68
C ILE A 65 4.46 -3.98 22.67
N GLU A 66 4.17 -4.83 23.65
CA GLU A 66 4.67 -6.19 23.72
C GLU A 66 4.49 -6.91 22.38
N ARG A 67 5.55 -7.57 21.87
CA ARG A 67 5.54 -8.21 20.53
C ARG A 67 4.32 -9.09 20.30
N VAL A 68 3.94 -9.90 21.28
CA VAL A 68 2.80 -10.84 21.17
C VAL A 68 1.49 -10.07 20.95
N VAL A 69 1.29 -8.95 21.64
CA VAL A 69 0.13 -8.09 21.48
C VAL A 69 0.15 -7.41 20.11
N ALA A 70 1.30 -6.87 19.70
CA ALA A 70 1.43 -6.25 18.39
C ALA A 70 1.22 -7.26 17.24
N TYR A 71 1.71 -8.49 17.42
CA TYR A 71 1.50 -9.58 16.47
C TYR A 71 0.01 -9.91 16.34
N ASP A 72 -0.70 -10.07 17.47
CA ASP A 72 -2.16 -10.32 17.49
C ASP A 72 -2.94 -9.22 16.75
N PHE A 73 -2.65 -7.95 17.05
CA PHE A 73 -3.29 -6.82 16.37
C PHE A 73 -3.09 -6.84 14.85
N VAL A 74 -1.86 -7.07 14.39
CA VAL A 74 -1.57 -7.12 12.96
C VAL A 74 -2.29 -8.30 12.29
N ILE A 75 -2.28 -9.50 12.91
CA ILE A 75 -2.95 -10.67 12.34
C ILE A 75 -4.46 -10.47 12.28
N ARG A 76 -5.10 -10.04 13.38
CA ARG A 76 -6.56 -9.79 13.42
C ARG A 76 -6.99 -8.77 12.38
N SER A 77 -6.17 -7.74 12.17
CA SER A 77 -6.47 -6.67 11.21
C SER A 77 -6.47 -7.12 9.75
N GLY A 78 -5.76 -8.19 9.40
CA GLY A 78 -5.60 -8.65 8.03
C GLY A 78 -4.81 -7.70 7.12
N ILE A 79 -4.10 -6.69 7.66
CA ILE A 79 -3.35 -5.73 6.81
C ILE A 79 -2.14 -6.35 6.09
N GLN A 80 -1.73 -7.56 6.48
CA GLN A 80 -0.69 -8.35 5.82
C GLN A 80 -1.26 -9.44 4.92
N ASP A 81 -2.58 -9.60 4.91
CA ASP A 81 -3.25 -10.50 3.99
C ASP A 81 -3.20 -9.88 2.59
N GLY A 82 -2.95 -10.71 1.57
CA GLY A 82 -3.00 -10.27 0.19
C GLY A 82 -4.41 -9.83 -0.19
N MET A 83 -4.50 -8.78 -1.00
CA MET A 83 -5.74 -8.23 -1.52
C MET A 83 -5.79 -8.44 -3.03
N GLN A 84 -6.85 -9.07 -3.54
CA GLN A 84 -7.11 -9.20 -4.98
C GLN A 84 -8.59 -8.94 -5.25
N ARG A 85 -9.02 -7.70 -5.00
CA ARG A 85 -10.44 -7.33 -5.03
C ARG A 85 -10.68 -5.86 -5.28
N SER A 86 -11.94 -5.51 -5.53
CA SER A 86 -12.39 -4.12 -5.49
C SER A 86 -12.24 -3.51 -4.09
N ILE A 87 -11.92 -2.22 -4.04
CA ILE A 87 -11.90 -1.48 -2.77
C ILE A 87 -13.32 -1.17 -2.24
N GLN A 88 -14.35 -1.21 -3.10
CA GLN A 88 -15.75 -0.96 -2.74
C GLN A 88 -16.45 -2.21 -2.19
N ASN A 89 -16.29 -3.33 -2.89
CA ASN A 89 -17.02 -4.56 -2.65
C ASN A 89 -16.06 -5.75 -2.61
N PRO A 90 -15.89 -6.42 -1.45
CA PRO A 90 -14.90 -7.46 -1.28
C PRO A 90 -15.25 -8.77 -2.00
N GLN A 91 -16.47 -8.91 -2.53
CA GLN A 91 -16.91 -10.08 -3.30
C GLN A 91 -16.56 -9.95 -4.79
N ILE A 92 -16.06 -8.80 -5.25
CA ILE A 92 -15.72 -8.57 -6.66
C ILE A 92 -14.19 -8.66 -6.81
N GLY A 93 -13.73 -9.71 -7.49
CA GLY A 93 -12.33 -9.99 -7.78
C GLY A 93 -11.74 -9.13 -8.92
N ILE A 94 -10.48 -9.41 -9.26
CA ILE A 94 -9.67 -8.61 -10.22
C ILE A 94 -9.77 -9.06 -11.68
N GLU A 95 -10.59 -10.07 -12.02
CA GLU A 95 -10.71 -10.59 -13.40
C GLU A 95 -11.20 -9.54 -14.41
N ALA A 96 -11.68 -8.42 -13.88
CA ALA A 96 -12.26 -7.30 -14.58
C ALA A 96 -11.28 -6.12 -14.80
N VAL A 97 -10.02 -6.21 -14.38
CA VAL A 97 -9.11 -5.05 -14.47
C VAL A 97 -8.61 -4.84 -15.90
N GLU A 98 -8.65 -3.59 -16.37
CA GLU A 98 -8.19 -3.18 -17.71
C GLU A 98 -6.80 -2.53 -17.67
N ALA A 99 -6.42 -1.96 -16.52
CA ALA A 99 -5.12 -1.36 -16.32
C ALA A 99 -4.61 -1.58 -14.89
N VAL A 100 -3.32 -1.81 -14.75
CA VAL A 100 -2.62 -1.87 -13.46
C VAL A 100 -1.73 -0.65 -13.33
N ILE A 101 -1.78 0.02 -12.18
CA ILE A 101 -0.86 1.09 -11.82
C ILE A 101 0.03 0.58 -10.69
N ALA A 102 1.35 0.57 -10.90
CA ALA A 102 2.33 0.14 -9.91
C ALA A 102 3.40 1.22 -9.67
N THR A 103 3.64 1.55 -8.39
CA THR A 103 4.64 2.54 -7.94
C THR A 103 5.04 2.27 -6.49
N GLY A 104 6.24 2.71 -6.08
CA GLY A 104 6.77 2.38 -4.77
C GLY A 104 8.13 3.02 -4.50
N GLY A 105 8.30 3.55 -3.29
CA GLY A 105 9.53 4.26 -2.89
C GLY A 105 10.57 3.39 -2.19
N VAL A 106 10.50 2.07 -2.28
CA VAL A 106 11.42 1.12 -1.62
C VAL A 106 11.73 -0.05 -2.57
N LEU A 107 13.01 -0.39 -2.75
CA LEU A 107 13.48 -1.32 -3.81
C LEU A 107 12.85 -2.71 -3.69
N ASN A 108 12.94 -3.32 -2.51
CA ASN A 108 12.35 -4.63 -2.21
C ASN A 108 10.84 -4.65 -2.43
N TRP A 109 10.12 -3.58 -2.10
CA TRP A 109 8.68 -3.49 -2.31
C TRP A 109 8.32 -3.41 -3.79
N MET A 110 9.09 -2.64 -4.57
CA MET A 110 8.91 -2.59 -6.02
C MET A 110 9.19 -3.93 -6.68
N ARG A 111 10.22 -4.64 -6.21
CA ARG A 111 10.55 -5.98 -6.71
C ARG A 111 9.41 -6.99 -6.47
N ARG A 112 8.88 -7.06 -5.25
CA ARG A 112 7.71 -7.92 -4.94
C ARG A 112 6.47 -7.53 -5.73
N GLY A 113 6.29 -6.22 -5.95
CA GLY A 113 5.23 -5.72 -6.83
C GLY A 113 5.37 -6.26 -8.25
N MET A 114 6.57 -6.19 -8.82
CA MET A 114 6.87 -6.75 -10.14
C MET A 114 6.61 -8.26 -10.21
N GLU A 115 7.03 -9.03 -9.20
CA GLU A 115 6.74 -10.47 -9.13
C GLU A 115 5.24 -10.77 -9.02
N THR A 116 4.47 -9.85 -8.43
CA THR A 116 3.01 -9.94 -8.37
C THR A 116 2.38 -9.65 -9.73
N ILE A 117 2.92 -8.67 -10.48
CA ILE A 117 2.50 -8.44 -11.87
C ILE A 117 2.71 -9.73 -12.68
N MET A 118 3.91 -10.28 -12.65
CA MET A 118 4.29 -11.44 -13.47
C MET A 118 3.50 -12.73 -13.18
N SER A 119 2.91 -12.87 -11.98
CA SER A 119 2.15 -14.08 -11.64
C SER A 119 0.64 -13.89 -11.68
N GLU A 120 0.12 -12.69 -11.41
CA GLU A 120 -1.33 -12.47 -11.24
C GLU A 120 -1.96 -11.65 -12.38
N VAL A 121 -1.15 -10.94 -13.18
CA VAL A 121 -1.65 -9.99 -14.18
C VAL A 121 -1.42 -10.54 -15.58
N SER A 122 -2.49 -10.60 -16.39
CA SER A 122 -2.39 -11.02 -17.79
C SER A 122 -1.42 -10.12 -18.57
N VAL A 123 -0.64 -10.73 -19.48
CA VAL A 123 0.29 -10.02 -20.36
C VAL A 123 -0.37 -8.97 -21.27
N ASP A 124 -1.67 -9.14 -21.54
CA ASP A 124 -2.47 -8.19 -22.33
C ASP A 124 -2.94 -6.97 -21.53
N THR A 125 -2.76 -6.96 -20.21
CA THR A 125 -3.20 -5.85 -19.34
C THR A 125 -2.27 -4.65 -19.52
N GLU A 126 -2.82 -3.45 -19.64
CA GLU A 126 -2.01 -2.24 -19.65
C GLU A 126 -1.36 -2.02 -18.27
N ILE A 127 -0.04 -1.86 -18.23
CA ILE A 127 0.71 -1.60 -16.99
C ILE A 127 1.25 -0.19 -17.04
N TYR A 128 0.92 0.61 -16.04
CA TYR A 128 1.41 1.97 -15.87
C TYR A 128 2.39 2.00 -14.69
N LEU A 129 3.60 2.49 -14.96
CA LEU A 129 4.70 2.59 -14.01
C LEU A 129 5.08 4.08 -13.81
N PRO A 130 4.22 4.89 -13.16
CA PRO A 130 4.61 6.23 -12.78
C PRO A 130 5.63 6.17 -11.64
N ALA A 131 6.73 6.89 -11.76
CA ALA A 131 7.85 6.79 -10.83
C ALA A 131 8.40 8.17 -10.47
N GLY A 132 8.56 8.43 -9.17
CA GLY A 132 8.99 9.70 -8.62
C GLY A 132 10.50 9.88 -8.54
N ASN A 133 10.94 11.02 -8.02
CA ASN A 133 12.36 11.35 -7.76
C ASN A 133 12.82 10.98 -6.33
N ARG A 134 11.99 10.26 -5.57
CA ARG A 134 12.33 9.85 -4.21
C ARG A 134 13.50 8.88 -4.24
N LYS A 135 14.51 9.15 -3.40
CA LYS A 135 15.61 8.21 -3.12
C LYS A 135 15.07 6.94 -2.47
N MET A 136 15.33 5.80 -3.09
CA MET A 136 14.89 4.49 -2.61
C MET A 136 15.84 3.97 -1.53
N LYS A 137 15.76 4.59 -0.34
CA LYS A 137 16.55 4.18 0.82
C LYS A 137 16.11 2.79 1.29
N SER A 138 16.84 1.76 0.90
CA SER A 138 16.68 0.40 1.45
C SER A 138 17.47 0.29 2.74
N LEU A 139 16.93 0.79 3.86
CA LEU A 139 17.48 0.52 5.20
C LEU A 139 17.14 -0.91 5.66
N THR A 140 16.16 -1.54 5.02
CA THR A 140 15.74 -2.93 5.19
C THR A 140 16.25 -3.78 4.03
N GLU A 141 16.57 -5.05 4.29
CA GLU A 141 17.01 -6.01 3.25
C GLU A 141 18.28 -5.61 2.50
N VAL A 142 19.21 -4.88 3.14
CA VAL A 142 20.48 -4.45 2.53
C VAL A 142 21.35 -5.61 2.02
N ASN A 143 21.15 -6.80 2.57
CA ASN A 143 21.86 -8.03 2.20
C ASN A 143 21.07 -8.89 1.19
N ASN A 144 19.93 -8.43 0.70
CA ASN A 144 19.19 -9.14 -0.36
C ASN A 144 19.95 -8.95 -1.68
N ASP A 145 20.20 -10.04 -2.40
CA ASP A 145 20.94 -10.05 -3.66
C ASP A 145 20.41 -8.99 -4.65
N TRP A 146 19.09 -8.82 -4.77
CA TRP A 146 18.53 -7.81 -5.67
C TRP A 146 18.79 -6.37 -5.24
N VAL A 147 18.84 -6.12 -3.92
CA VAL A 147 19.18 -4.79 -3.39
C VAL A 147 20.67 -4.52 -3.59
N ILE A 148 21.51 -5.54 -3.43
CA ILE A 148 22.95 -5.47 -3.70
C ILE A 148 23.19 -5.19 -5.19
N ASP A 149 22.56 -5.96 -6.08
CA ASP A 149 22.69 -5.83 -7.53
C ASP A 149 22.20 -4.45 -8.00
N ALA A 150 21.02 -4.02 -7.54
CA ALA A 150 20.49 -2.70 -7.88
C ALA A 150 21.41 -1.57 -7.39
N LYS A 151 22.06 -1.72 -6.23
CA LYS A 151 23.03 -0.74 -5.74
C LYS A 151 24.34 -0.75 -6.52
N ALA A 152 24.80 -1.93 -6.93
CA ALA A 152 25.97 -2.06 -7.77
C ALA A 152 25.77 -1.42 -9.15
N GLU A 153 24.56 -1.53 -9.70
CA GLU A 153 24.21 -1.00 -11.02
C GLU A 153 23.83 0.50 -10.99
N LEU A 154 23.05 0.93 -10.00
CA LEU A 154 22.42 2.27 -9.97
C LEU A 154 22.94 3.19 -8.86
N GLY A 155 23.83 2.70 -7.98
CA GLY A 155 24.36 3.41 -6.82
C GLY A 155 23.56 3.17 -5.52
N ASP A 156 24.07 3.67 -4.39
CA ASP A 156 23.58 3.31 -3.04
C ASP A 156 22.12 3.68 -2.74
N ASP A 157 21.63 4.77 -3.34
CA ASP A 157 20.28 5.32 -3.15
C ASP A 157 19.72 5.80 -4.51
N PRO A 158 19.34 4.88 -5.41
CA PRO A 158 18.82 5.27 -6.72
C PRO A 158 17.48 6.00 -6.54
N GLU A 159 17.16 6.88 -7.48
CA GLU A 159 15.83 7.48 -7.54
C GLU A 159 14.84 6.44 -8.06
N GLU A 160 13.60 6.48 -7.59
CA GLU A 160 12.57 5.51 -7.99
C GLU A 160 12.44 5.37 -9.51
N TRP A 161 12.44 6.49 -10.23
CA TRP A 161 12.36 6.47 -11.68
C TRP A 161 13.54 5.77 -12.37
N LEU A 162 14.76 5.81 -11.80
CA LEU A 162 15.91 5.08 -12.35
C LEU A 162 15.68 3.58 -12.21
N TYR A 163 15.30 3.12 -11.03
CA TYR A 163 15.06 1.69 -10.80
C TYR A 163 13.91 1.15 -11.66
N VAL A 164 12.82 1.91 -11.79
CA VAL A 164 11.69 1.52 -12.63
C VAL A 164 12.09 1.43 -14.11
N HIS A 165 12.85 2.42 -14.60
CA HIS A 165 13.24 2.50 -16.01
C HIS A 165 14.31 1.46 -16.37
N ASP A 166 15.34 1.32 -15.55
CA ASP A 166 16.53 0.53 -15.89
C ASP A 166 16.40 -0.95 -15.49
N VAL A 167 15.53 -1.29 -14.52
CA VAL A 167 15.37 -2.67 -14.02
C VAL A 167 13.97 -3.22 -14.30
N ILE A 168 12.92 -2.57 -13.78
CA ILE A 168 11.56 -3.13 -13.81
C ILE A 168 10.98 -3.19 -15.23
N LEU A 169 11.09 -2.09 -15.98
CA LEU A 169 10.54 -2.00 -17.34
C LEU A 169 11.17 -3.03 -18.30
N PRO A 170 12.51 -3.20 -18.36
CA PRO A 170 13.15 -4.23 -19.18
C PRO A 170 12.70 -5.65 -18.81
N GLU A 171 12.58 -5.96 -17.52
CA GLU A 171 12.16 -7.30 -17.07
C GLU A 171 10.71 -7.62 -17.46
N LEU A 172 9.78 -6.66 -17.30
CA LEU A 172 8.40 -6.85 -17.76
C LEU A 172 8.32 -7.00 -19.28
N THR A 173 9.11 -6.21 -20.02
CA THR A 173 9.17 -6.33 -21.48
C THR A 173 9.71 -7.70 -21.90
N ALA A 174 10.77 -8.18 -21.25
CA ALA A 174 11.35 -9.51 -21.50
C ALA A 174 10.40 -10.66 -21.13
N ALA A 175 9.52 -10.44 -20.15
CA ALA A 175 8.47 -11.38 -19.76
C ALA A 175 7.25 -11.40 -20.72
N GLY A 176 7.26 -10.56 -21.77
CA GLY A 176 6.22 -10.55 -22.82
C GLY A 176 5.09 -9.55 -22.60
N TYR A 177 5.22 -8.62 -21.65
CA TYR A 177 4.26 -7.53 -21.50
C TYR A 177 4.51 -6.46 -22.56
N GLU A 178 3.61 -6.35 -23.54
CA GLU A 178 3.75 -5.40 -24.66
C GLU A 178 3.20 -4.00 -24.35
N HIS A 179 2.35 -3.88 -23.33
CA HIS A 179 1.63 -2.64 -22.98
C HIS A 179 2.12 -2.06 -21.65
N VAL A 180 3.42 -1.79 -21.53
CA VAL A 180 4.04 -1.19 -20.35
C VAL A 180 4.37 0.29 -20.58
N TYR A 181 3.76 1.17 -19.80
CA TYR A 181 3.86 2.63 -19.90
C TYR A 181 4.63 3.20 -18.71
N TYR A 182 5.88 3.56 -18.93
CA TYR A 182 6.69 4.25 -17.94
C TYR A 182 6.49 5.77 -17.98
N MET A 183 6.44 6.40 -16.80
CA MET A 183 6.39 7.85 -16.67
C MET A 183 7.26 8.33 -15.49
N LYS A 184 8.29 9.10 -15.81
CA LYS A 184 9.05 9.86 -14.81
C LYS A 184 8.25 11.06 -14.32
N VAL A 185 8.22 11.26 -12.99
CA VAL A 185 7.59 12.41 -12.34
C VAL A 185 8.59 13.09 -11.40
N ASP A 186 8.69 14.41 -11.48
CA ASP A 186 9.55 15.21 -10.60
C ASP A 186 8.87 15.50 -9.24
N SER A 187 8.47 14.45 -8.53
CA SER A 187 7.95 14.54 -7.16
C SER A 187 8.25 13.27 -6.38
N GLY A 188 8.37 13.40 -5.05
CA GLY A 188 8.47 12.28 -4.11
C GLY A 188 7.14 11.98 -3.39
N LYS A 189 6.05 12.68 -3.73
CA LYS A 189 4.73 12.52 -3.11
C LYS A 189 3.81 11.70 -4.02
N GLY A 190 3.18 10.66 -3.47
CA GLY A 190 2.31 9.76 -4.24
C GLY A 190 1.13 10.46 -4.92
N ASP A 191 0.51 11.44 -4.25
CA ASP A 191 -0.60 12.22 -4.85
C ASP A 191 -0.16 13.01 -6.08
N ASP A 192 1.00 13.67 -6.05
CA ASP A 192 1.54 14.40 -7.20
C ASP A 192 1.86 13.45 -8.37
N ILE A 193 2.38 12.26 -8.04
CA ILE A 193 2.71 11.22 -9.03
C ILE A 193 1.44 10.68 -9.70
N MET A 194 0.41 10.34 -8.93
CA MET A 194 -0.88 9.90 -9.47
C MET A 194 -1.56 11.02 -10.26
N GLN A 195 -1.48 12.26 -9.78
CA GLN A 195 -2.02 13.39 -10.52
C GLN A 195 -1.38 13.52 -11.90
N ALA A 196 -0.05 13.51 -11.96
CA ALA A 196 0.67 13.62 -13.22
C ALA A 196 0.35 12.46 -14.18
N LEU A 197 0.17 11.24 -13.65
CA LEU A 197 -0.27 10.09 -14.44
C LEU A 197 -1.65 10.35 -15.09
N PHE A 198 -2.65 10.75 -14.30
CA PHE A 198 -4.00 11.00 -14.81
C PHE A 198 -4.08 12.25 -15.70
N ASP A 199 -3.22 13.25 -15.51
CA ASP A 199 -3.09 14.38 -16.43
C ASP A 199 -2.64 13.93 -17.82
N ARG A 200 -1.73 12.95 -17.88
CA ARG A 200 -1.25 12.38 -19.14
C ARG A 200 -2.18 11.32 -19.73
N TYR A 201 -2.80 10.50 -18.89
CA TYR A 201 -3.61 9.33 -19.27
C TYR A 201 -5.02 9.41 -18.66
N HIS A 202 -5.70 10.54 -18.84
CA HIS A 202 -7.02 10.78 -18.25
C HIS A 202 -8.05 9.70 -18.58
N VAL A 203 -7.91 9.00 -19.72
CA VAL A 203 -8.74 7.84 -20.09
C VAL A 203 -8.82 6.76 -19.01
N LEU A 204 -7.81 6.64 -18.14
CA LEU A 204 -7.82 5.74 -16.98
C LEU A 204 -9.01 6.00 -16.04
N ALA A 205 -9.54 7.22 -15.98
CA ALA A 205 -10.70 7.58 -15.16
C ALA A 205 -12.02 6.96 -15.65
N TRP A 206 -12.03 6.27 -16.79
CA TRP A 206 -13.17 5.51 -17.30
C TRP A 206 -12.90 4.00 -17.39
N LYS A 207 -11.74 3.55 -16.94
CA LYS A 207 -11.36 2.13 -16.91
C LYS A 207 -11.57 1.53 -15.53
N ARG A 208 -11.51 0.20 -15.46
CA ARG A 208 -11.30 -0.57 -14.24
C ARG A 208 -9.81 -0.68 -13.99
N VAL A 209 -9.34 -0.06 -12.92
CA VAL A 209 -7.92 0.14 -12.61
C VAL A 209 -7.56 -0.52 -11.29
N ALA A 210 -6.46 -1.28 -11.27
CA ALA A 210 -5.91 -1.84 -10.05
C ALA A 210 -4.68 -1.08 -9.57
N ALA A 211 -4.68 -0.76 -8.27
CA ALA A 211 -3.51 -0.36 -7.52
C ALA A 211 -2.68 -1.60 -7.17
N LEU A 212 -1.46 -1.68 -7.67
CA LEU A 212 -0.56 -2.77 -7.30
C LEU A 212 0.57 -2.28 -6.41
N ARG A 213 0.64 -2.86 -5.20
CA ARG A 213 1.69 -2.58 -4.22
C ARG A 213 1.86 -3.77 -3.27
N VAL A 214 2.86 -3.71 -2.39
CA VAL A 214 2.95 -4.63 -1.26
C VAL A 214 1.71 -4.49 -0.36
N THR A 215 1.41 -5.56 0.38
CA THR A 215 0.41 -5.53 1.46
C THR A 215 0.68 -4.36 2.39
N ASN A 216 -0.36 -3.80 3.00
CA ASN A 216 -0.42 -2.58 3.83
C ASN A 216 -0.25 -1.23 3.12
N ALA A 217 0.05 -1.23 1.82
CA ALA A 217 0.31 -0.01 1.05
C ALA A 217 -0.53 0.09 -0.25
N GLU A 218 -1.23 -0.97 -0.63
CA GLU A 218 -2.10 -1.07 -1.78
C GLU A 218 -3.35 -0.18 -1.64
N LEU A 219 -3.98 -0.14 -0.47
CA LEU A 219 -5.13 0.74 -0.22
C LEU A 219 -4.74 2.22 -0.29
N GLN A 220 -3.54 2.58 0.15
CA GLN A 220 -3.00 3.94 0.02
C GLN A 220 -2.91 4.35 -1.45
N LEU A 221 -2.37 3.47 -2.30
CA LEU A 221 -2.25 3.73 -3.74
C LEU A 221 -3.64 3.78 -4.41
N ALA A 222 -4.55 2.89 -4.03
CA ALA A 222 -5.92 2.90 -4.53
C ALA A 222 -6.65 4.22 -4.21
N ALA A 223 -6.45 4.77 -3.01
CA ALA A 223 -6.99 6.07 -2.63
C ALA A 223 -6.40 7.23 -3.45
N GLN A 224 -5.08 7.22 -3.69
CA GLN A 224 -4.42 8.22 -4.55
C GLN A 224 -4.95 8.15 -5.99
N ILE A 225 -5.15 6.94 -6.53
CA ILE A 225 -5.75 6.72 -7.85
C ILE A 225 -7.18 7.25 -7.89
N ARG A 226 -8.02 6.92 -6.90
CA ARG A 226 -9.42 7.39 -6.84
C ARG A 226 -9.49 8.91 -6.79
N ARG A 227 -8.65 9.58 -6.00
CA ARG A 227 -8.55 11.05 -5.95
C ARG A 227 -8.16 11.65 -7.30
N ALA A 228 -7.11 11.12 -7.94
CA ALA A 228 -6.63 11.62 -9.23
C ALA A 228 -7.67 11.39 -10.35
N ALA A 229 -8.28 10.21 -10.39
CA ALA A 229 -9.31 9.85 -11.37
C ALA A 229 -10.56 10.75 -11.25
N ARG A 230 -11.00 11.04 -10.02
CA ARG A 230 -12.20 11.85 -9.75
C ARG A 230 -12.13 13.29 -10.23
N ARG A 231 -10.93 13.81 -10.51
CA ARG A 231 -10.76 15.12 -11.16
C ARG A 231 -11.24 15.12 -12.61
N TYR A 232 -11.27 13.96 -13.26
CA TYR A 232 -11.67 13.76 -14.65
C TYR A 232 -13.05 13.10 -14.78
N ASN A 233 -13.34 12.15 -13.88
CA ASN A 233 -14.62 11.49 -13.78
C ASN A 233 -15.09 11.52 -12.31
N PRO A 234 -15.91 12.50 -11.89
CA PRO A 234 -16.41 12.59 -10.52
C PRO A 234 -17.15 11.31 -10.04
N ASP A 235 -17.66 10.52 -10.96
CA ASP A 235 -18.36 9.26 -10.69
C ASP A 235 -17.41 8.04 -10.58
N PHE A 236 -16.11 8.24 -10.72
CA PHE A 236 -15.12 7.15 -10.67
C PHE A 236 -15.23 6.38 -9.35
N ASP A 237 -15.50 5.08 -9.49
CA ASP A 237 -15.63 4.13 -8.40
C ASP A 237 -16.80 4.42 -7.42
N ASN A 238 -17.86 5.11 -7.86
CA ASN A 238 -19.03 5.38 -7.01
C ASN A 238 -20.06 4.23 -6.98
N ASN A 239 -19.96 3.25 -7.88
CA ASN A 239 -20.93 2.16 -7.99
C ASN A 239 -20.40 0.86 -7.37
N PRO A 240 -20.90 0.41 -6.20
CA PRO A 240 -20.41 -0.81 -5.54
C PRO A 240 -20.74 -2.12 -6.29
N THR A 241 -21.61 -2.07 -7.30
CA THR A 241 -21.91 -3.22 -8.18
C THR A 241 -21.11 -3.22 -9.49
N LYS A 242 -20.46 -2.09 -9.80
CA LYS A 242 -19.61 -1.90 -10.97
C LYS A 242 -18.38 -1.08 -10.56
N PRO A 243 -17.55 -1.61 -9.65
CA PRO A 243 -16.40 -0.87 -9.16
C PRO A 243 -15.39 -0.60 -10.28
N GLN A 244 -14.63 0.47 -10.09
CA GLN A 244 -13.57 0.86 -11.01
C GLN A 244 -12.19 0.84 -10.35
N ALA A 245 -12.13 0.88 -9.01
CA ALA A 245 -10.87 0.79 -8.28
C ALA A 245 -10.71 -0.56 -7.60
N TYR A 246 -9.54 -1.15 -7.81
CA TYR A 246 -9.15 -2.46 -7.30
C TYR A 246 -7.79 -2.35 -6.61
N ALA A 247 -7.49 -3.30 -5.75
CA ALA A 247 -6.20 -3.43 -5.10
C ALA A 247 -5.65 -4.85 -5.32
N ILE A 248 -4.36 -4.91 -5.65
CA ILE A 248 -3.60 -6.13 -5.90
C ILE A 248 -2.36 -6.11 -4.99
N SER A 249 -2.26 -7.11 -4.13
CA SER A 249 -1.11 -7.38 -3.29
C SER A 249 -1.01 -8.88 -3.00
N LYS A 250 0.20 -9.37 -2.72
CA LYS A 250 0.43 -10.74 -2.24
C LYS A 250 0.62 -10.75 -0.73
N PRO A 251 0.13 -11.78 -0.03
CA PRO A 251 0.36 -11.92 1.40
C PRO A 251 1.85 -11.82 1.71
N PHE A 252 2.20 -11.09 2.77
CA PHE A 252 3.58 -11.06 3.26
C PHE A 252 3.59 -11.48 4.73
N PRO A 253 4.08 -12.70 5.04
CA PRO A 253 3.98 -13.26 6.38
C PRO A 253 4.56 -12.35 7.45
N LEU A 254 3.89 -12.26 8.60
CA LEU A 254 4.38 -11.53 9.76
C LEU A 254 5.37 -12.40 10.55
N ALA A 255 6.52 -11.85 10.91
CA ALA A 255 7.51 -12.54 11.73
C ALA A 255 6.97 -12.83 13.13
N ARG A 256 7.03 -14.09 13.56
CA ARG A 256 6.55 -14.56 14.87
C ARG A 256 7.56 -14.32 15.98
N ASP A 257 8.83 -14.46 15.67
CA ASP A 257 9.94 -14.38 16.63
C ASP A 257 11.14 -13.62 16.07
N GLU A 258 12.20 -13.52 16.87
CA GLU A 258 13.45 -12.84 16.51
C GLU A 258 14.20 -13.54 15.38
N ALA A 259 14.05 -14.87 15.23
CA ALA A 259 14.69 -15.61 14.15
C ALA A 259 14.05 -15.23 12.80
N GLU A 260 12.72 -15.16 12.74
CA GLU A 260 11.99 -14.69 11.56
C GLU A 260 12.23 -13.19 11.29
N ASP A 261 12.42 -12.35 12.30
CA ASP A 261 12.82 -10.93 12.12
C ASP A 261 14.19 -10.78 11.43
N GLY A 262 15.05 -11.81 11.57
CA GLY A 262 16.34 -11.94 10.90
C GLY A 262 16.22 -12.33 9.41
N LEU A 263 15.02 -12.66 8.94
CA LEU A 263 14.72 -13.08 7.56
C LEU A 263 13.80 -12.06 6.84
N PRO A 264 14.25 -10.82 6.64
CA PRO A 264 13.39 -9.73 6.16
C PRO A 264 12.90 -9.92 4.71
N THR A 265 13.49 -10.83 3.95
CA THR A 265 13.03 -11.20 2.59
C THR A 265 11.80 -12.10 2.62
N GLN A 266 11.56 -12.80 3.74
CA GLN A 266 10.48 -13.77 3.91
C GLN A 266 9.38 -13.26 4.86
N PHE A 267 9.75 -12.41 5.82
CA PHE A 267 8.84 -11.95 6.86
C PHE A 267 8.85 -10.43 7.06
N GLN A 268 7.67 -9.88 7.33
CA GLN A 268 7.49 -8.53 7.80
C GLN A 268 7.78 -8.46 9.30
N ARG A 269 8.63 -7.52 9.73
CA ARG A 269 8.81 -7.24 11.16
C ARG A 269 7.54 -6.71 11.79
N VAL A 270 7.15 -7.25 12.95
CA VAL A 270 5.97 -6.84 13.72
C VAL A 270 5.98 -5.36 14.02
N SER A 271 7.12 -4.83 14.48
CA SER A 271 7.30 -3.41 14.82
C SER A 271 7.12 -2.47 13.64
N THR A 272 7.27 -2.95 12.40
CA THR A 272 7.01 -2.15 11.19
C THR A 272 5.57 -2.30 10.73
N ALA A 273 5.01 -3.50 10.79
CA ALA A 273 3.62 -3.76 10.41
C ALA A 273 2.62 -3.01 11.30
N ILE A 274 2.86 -2.97 12.62
CA ILE A 274 1.97 -2.30 13.57
C ILE A 274 1.82 -0.80 13.24
N LEU A 275 2.87 -0.16 12.73
CA LEU A 275 2.83 1.26 12.32
C LEU A 275 1.90 1.51 11.13
N GLN A 276 1.60 0.48 10.34
CA GLN A 276 0.75 0.62 9.15
C GLN A 276 -0.74 0.54 9.49
N LEU A 277 -1.12 -0.06 10.63
CA LEU A 277 -2.51 -0.15 11.07
C LEU A 277 -3.24 1.21 11.08
N PRO A 278 -2.79 2.22 11.86
CA PRO A 278 -3.48 3.52 11.89
C PRO A 278 -3.41 4.25 10.54
N LEU A 279 -2.35 4.02 9.75
CA LEU A 279 -2.23 4.63 8.42
C LEU A 279 -3.25 4.04 7.44
N VAL A 280 -3.38 2.71 7.39
CA VAL A 280 -4.40 2.03 6.57
C VAL A 280 -5.80 2.40 7.05
N ALA A 281 -6.01 2.47 8.38
CA ALA A 281 -7.26 2.95 8.94
C ALA A 281 -7.60 4.37 8.48
N SER A 282 -6.63 5.29 8.49
CA SER A 282 -6.83 6.67 8.02
C SER A 282 -7.26 6.69 6.55
N VAL A 283 -6.64 5.86 5.71
CA VAL A 283 -6.99 5.73 4.29
C VAL A 283 -8.39 5.18 4.10
N VAL A 284 -8.78 4.12 4.83
CA VAL A 284 -10.14 3.56 4.71
C VAL A 284 -11.19 4.58 5.17
N HIS A 285 -10.89 5.35 6.23
CA HIS A 285 -11.78 6.38 6.74
C HIS A 285 -11.94 7.53 5.72
N GLU A 286 -10.84 7.95 5.08
CA GLU A 286 -10.87 8.92 3.99
C GLU A 286 -11.72 8.39 2.83
N LEU A 287 -11.49 7.14 2.41
CA LEU A 287 -12.23 6.52 1.32
C LEU A 287 -13.73 6.40 1.60
N SER A 288 -14.15 6.19 2.85
CA SER A 288 -15.56 6.04 3.22
C SER A 288 -16.29 7.36 3.38
N THR A 289 -15.56 8.46 3.59
CA THR A 289 -16.12 9.80 3.81
C THR A 289 -15.97 10.74 2.60
N ALA A 290 -15.14 10.38 1.62
CA ALA A 290 -14.98 11.14 0.38
C ALA A 290 -16.20 10.94 -0.54
N GLU A 291 -17.21 11.79 -0.37
CA GLU A 291 -18.29 12.00 -1.35
C GLU A 291 -17.70 12.53 -2.67
#